data_AF-A0A3C2D4N2-F1
#
_entry.id   AF-A0A3C2D4N2-F1
#
_cell.length_a   1.000
_cell.length_b   1.000
_cell.length_c   1.000
_cell.angle_alpha   90.00
_cell.angle_beta   90.00
_cell.angle_gamma   90.00
#
_symmetry.space_group_name_H-M   'P 1'
#
loop_
_entity.id
_entity.type
_entity.pdbx_description
1 polymer ?
#
loop_
_entity_poly.entity_id
_entity_poly.type
_entity_poly.pdbx_seq_one_letter_code
_entity_poly.pdbx_strand_id
1 'polypeptide(L)' 'MTTIIINEKTKKGQIIIDLIRELGVGKIVVDKNKSENIPNNETILAIQEAREGKTIKCLDFDDYLKKVK' A
#
# COMPACT_ATOMS: atom_id res chain seq x y z
N MET A 1 -4.36 29.97 12.52
CA MET A 1 -4.14 28.92 11.51
C MET A 1 -5.08 27.78 11.84
N THR A 2 -6.00 27.44 10.94
CA THR A 2 -7.03 26.42 11.18
C THR A 2 -6.65 25.16 10.43
N THR A 3 -6.67 24.02 11.11
CA THR A 3 -6.35 22.70 10.54
C THR A 3 -7.60 21.84 10.61
N ILE A 4 -7.94 21.20 9.49
CA ILE A 4 -9.06 20.26 9.39
C ILE A 4 -8.48 18.89 9.07
N ILE A 5 -8.92 17.86 9.81
CA ILE A 5 -8.54 16.47 9.57
C ILE A 5 -9.65 15.82 8.74
N ILE A 6 -9.30 15.33 7.55
CA ILE A 6 -10.22 14.69 6.61
C ILE A 6 -9.80 13.22 6.45
N ASN A 7 -10.75 12.29 6.55
CA ASN A 7 -10.51 10.90 6.25
C ASN A 7 -10.60 10.65 4.74
N GLU A 8 -9.44 10.51 4.08
CA GLU A 8 -9.32 10.28 2.63
C GLU A 8 -9.94 8.95 2.16
N LYS A 9 -10.10 7.95 3.05
CA LYS A 9 -10.64 6.63 2.68
C LYS A 9 -12.14 6.65 2.36
N THR A 10 -12.83 7.75 2.65
CA THR A 10 -14.27 7.88 2.39
C THR A 10 -14.52 8.59 1.06
N LYS A 11 -15.56 8.19 0.31
CA LYS A 11 -15.95 8.86 -0.94
C LYS A 11 -16.16 10.37 -0.75
N LYS A 12 -16.75 10.77 0.38
CA LYS A 12 -16.95 12.19 0.73
C LYS A 12 -15.62 12.90 1.03
N GLY A 13 -14.71 12.25 1.76
CA GLY A 13 -13.39 12.79 2.04
C GLY A 13 -12.57 13.02 0.77
N GLN A 14 -12.62 12.08 -0.17
CA GLN A 14 -11.95 12.22 -1.47
C GLN A 14 -12.48 13.42 -2.27
N ILE A 15 -13.81 13.59 -2.34
CA ILE A 15 -14.42 14.75 -3.03
C ILE A 15 -13.95 16.08 -2.43
N ILE A 16 -13.84 16.17 -1.10
CA ILE A 16 -13.36 17.40 -0.44
C ILE A 16 -11.89 17.66 -0.77
N ILE A 17 -11.06 16.62 -0.76
CA ILE A 17 -9.63 16.72 -1.11
C ILE A 17 -9.46 17.17 -2.57
N ASP A 18 -10.25 16.61 -3.49
CA ASP A 18 -10.20 16.96 -4.91
C ASP A 18 -10.67 18.40 -5.14
N LEU A 19 -11.74 18.83 -4.48
CA LEU A 19 -12.19 20.23 -4.52
C LEU A 19 -11.11 21.20 -4.02
N ILE A 20 -10.43 20.86 -2.92
CA ILE A 20 -9.33 21.69 -2.38
C ILE A 20 -8.16 21.77 -3.38
N ARG A 21 -7.86 20.68 -4.09
CA ARG A 21 -6.81 20.64 -5.14
C ARG A 21 -7.19 21.50 -6.34
N GLU A 22 -8.43 21.39 -6.82
CA GLU A 22 -8.92 22.18 -7.97
C GLU A 22 -8.94 23.68 -7.68
N LEU A 23 -9.37 24.05 -6.48
CA LEU A 23 -9.43 25.45 -6.06
C LEU A 23 -8.07 26.03 -5.66
N GLY A 24 -7.05 25.19 -5.44
CA GLY A 24 -5.72 25.62 -4.99
C GLY A 24 -5.72 26.28 -3.61
N VAL A 25 -6.73 25.99 -2.78
CA VAL A 25 -6.94 26.67 -1.48
C VAL A 25 -6.34 25.86 -0.33
N GLY A 26 -5.12 26.23 0.05
CA GLY A 26 -4.45 25.69 1.24
C GLY A 26 -3.45 24.57 0.94
N LYS A 27 -2.88 24.03 2.02
CA LYS A 27 -1.80 23.03 1.95
C LYS A 27 -2.31 21.69 2.45
N ILE A 28 -2.39 20.70 1.56
CA ILE A 28 -2.72 19.32 1.93
C ILE A 28 -1.46 18.67 2.49
N VAL A 29 -1.47 18.34 3.78
CA VAL A 29 -0.40 17.59 4.44
C VAL A 29 -0.85 16.12 4.50
N VAL A 30 -0.40 15.32 3.54
CA VAL A 30 -0.62 13.87 3.56
C VAL A 30 0.46 13.24 4.42
N ASP A 31 0.06 12.47 5.44
CA ASP A 31 0.96 11.65 6.21
C ASP A 31 1.39 10.45 5.36
N LYS A 32 2.44 10.64 4.53
CA LYS A 32 2.97 9.59 3.64
C LYS A 32 3.43 8.33 4.42
N ASN A 33 3.70 8.48 5.71
CA ASN A 33 4.13 7.38 6.60
C ASN A 33 2.95 6.52 7.09
N LYS A 34 1.70 6.94 6.86
CA LYS A 34 0.47 6.16 7.10
C LYS A 34 -0.12 5.56 5.83
N SER A 35 0.65 5.49 4.74
CA SER A 35 0.24 4.67 3.61
C SER A 35 0.31 3.20 4.03
N GLU A 36 -0.84 2.63 4.39
CA GLU A 36 -1.05 1.18 4.62
C GLU A 36 -0.65 0.30 3.41
N ASN A 37 -0.19 0.93 2.31
CA ASN A 37 0.24 0.29 1.07
C ASN A 37 1.76 0.05 1.00
N ILE A 38 2.56 0.47 1.98
CA ILE A 38 3.96 0.05 2.04
C ILE A 38 4.00 -1.35 2.66
N PRO A 39 4.42 -2.38 1.91
CA PRO A 39 4.54 -3.72 2.47
C PRO A 39 5.49 -3.71 3.68
N ASN A 40 5.19 -4.52 4.70
CA ASN A 40 6.10 -4.65 5.82
C ASN A 40 7.47 -5.22 5.37
N ASN A 41 8.49 -5.12 6.22
CA ASN A 41 9.85 -5.55 5.87
C ASN A 41 9.91 -7.02 5.42
N GLU A 42 9.09 -7.89 6.00
CA GLU A 42 9.00 -9.31 5.62
C GLU A 42 8.48 -9.48 4.18
N THR A 43 7.46 -8.73 3.80
CA THR A 43 6.89 -8.77 2.44
C THR A 43 7.89 -8.20 1.44
N ILE A 44 8.61 -7.13 1.79
CA ILE A 44 9.66 -6.57 0.94
C ILE A 44 10.76 -7.62 0.70
N LEU A 45 11.18 -8.33 1.75
CA LEU A 45 12.16 -9.41 1.66
C LEU A 45 11.67 -10.54 0.77
N ALA A 46 10.44 -11.01 0.95
CA ALA A 46 9.86 -12.08 0.13
C ALA A 46 9.78 -11.70 -1.36
N ILE A 47 9.45 -10.44 -1.68
CA ILE A 47 9.48 -9.92 -3.05
C ILE A 47 10.90 -9.94 -3.62
N GLN A 48 11.91 -9.60 -2.82
CA GLN A 48 13.31 -9.61 -3.24
C GLN A 48 13.81 -11.05 -3.49
N GLU A 49 13.53 -11.97 -2.57
CA GLU A 49 13.89 -13.38 -2.71
C GLU A 49 13.26 -14.00 -3.97
N ALA A 50 12.00 -13.65 -4.26
CA ALA A 50 11.34 -14.07 -5.48
C ALA A 50 12.03 -13.56 -6.76
N ARG A 51 12.48 -12.30 -6.76
CA ARG A 51 13.25 -11.72 -7.89
C ARG A 51 14.62 -12.37 -8.06
N GLU A 52 15.26 -12.76 -6.96
CA GLU A 52 16.55 -13.45 -6.95
C GLU A 52 16.42 -14.95 -7.28
N GLY A 53 15.20 -15.46 -7.48
CA GLY A 53 14.95 -16.87 -7.76
C GLY A 53 15.12 -17.78 -6.53
N LYS A 54 15.20 -17.21 -5.32
CA LYS A 54 15.20 -17.90 -4.02
C LYS A 54 13.76 -18.29 -3.65
N THR A 55 13.12 -19.04 -4.55
CA THR A 55 11.75 -19.53 -4.39
C THR A 55 11.71 -21.05 -4.41
N ILE A 56 10.68 -21.62 -3.80
CA ILE A 56 10.38 -23.04 -3.94
C ILE A 56 9.85 -23.30 -5.35
N LYS A 57 10.56 -24.11 -6.15
CA LYS A 57 10.08 -24.56 -7.46
C LYS A 57 9.29 -25.85 -7.30
N CYS A 58 8.15 -25.91 -7.97
CA CYS A 58 7.25 -27.06 -7.94
C CYS A 58 6.94 -27.48 -9.38
N LEU A 59 6.77 -28.78 -9.61
CA LEU A 59 6.41 -29.33 -10.92
C LEU A 59 4.92 -29.14 -11.21
N ASP A 60 4.09 -29.36 -10.20
CA ASP A 60 2.63 -29.28 -10.23
C ASP A 60 2.09 -28.81 -8.88
N PHE A 61 0.76 -28.73 -8.78
CA PHE A 61 0.07 -28.29 -7.59
C PHE A 61 0.21 -29.26 -6.40
N ASP A 62 0.28 -30.57 -6.65
CA ASP A 62 0.43 -31.56 -5.59
C ASP A 62 1.84 -31.53 -4.98
N ASP A 63 2.87 -31.32 -5.79
CA ASP A 63 4.25 -31.09 -5.37
C ASP A 63 4.38 -29.79 -4.55
N TYR A 64 3.64 -28.73 -4.93
CA TYR A 64 3.55 -27.51 -4.14
C TYR A 64 3.00 -27.77 -2.73
N LEU A 65 1.87 -28.47 -2.61
CA LEU A 65 1.24 -28.77 -1.32
C LEU A 65 2.13 -29.60 -0.39
N LYS A 66 3.05 -30.41 -0.94
CA LYS A 66 4.04 -31.16 -0.15
C LYS A 66 5.20 -30.31 0.35
N LYS A 67 5.58 -29.26 -0.38
CA LYS A 67 6.74 -28.40 -0.07
C LYS A 67 6.42 -27.18 0.78
N VAL A 68 5.16 -26.75 0.80
CA VAL A 68 4.69 -25.59 1.59
C VAL A 68 4.27 -25.98 3.01
N LYS A 69 4.00 -27.27 3.25
CA LYS A 69 3.78 -27.82 4.59
C LYS A 69 5.09 -27.98 5.34
#